data_AF-A0A497XU00-F1
#
_entry.id   AF-A0A497XU00-F1
#
_cell.length_a   1.000
_cell.length_b   1.000
_cell.length_c   1.000
_cell.angle_alpha   90.00
_cell.angle_beta   90.00
_cell.angle_gamma   90.00
#
_symmetry.space_group_name_H-M   'P 1'
#
loop_
_entity.id
_entity.type
_entity.pdbx_description
1 polymer ?
#
loop_
_entity_poly.entity_id
_entity_poly.type
_entity_poly.pdbx_seq_one_letter_code
_entity_poly.pdbx_strand_id
1 'polypeptide(L)'
;MFKETTILIVLSRVVEFLGIITTIFLMFRGYKLKYVYLVGGVVVLSLISSTAGLLAREYFEYIALADLLLTAGVLGGVVLYVSKNPEKARDFTPPEKCRCPVCKAIIIKEDELCTMKIGSYTYYFDSCDHLIKLMKEIDFFLERESLPFGEVKELYVKAKDTKRWKKLEDVNVVEEGGVFYAYEKVPKGKEAIALKELFNNFKEKLSRRKT
;
A
#
# COMPACT_ATOMS: atom_id res chain seq x y z
N MET A 1 -43.74 10.28 -2.03
CA MET A 1 -43.00 11.53 -2.24
C MET A 1 -42.12 11.92 -1.05
N PHE A 2 -42.56 12.63 0.00
CA PHE A 2 -41.62 13.11 1.06
C PHE A 2 -40.73 12.03 1.72
N LYS A 3 -41.22 10.80 1.91
CA LYS A 3 -40.45 9.71 2.52
C LYS A 3 -39.30 9.21 1.63
N GLU A 4 -39.51 9.11 0.33
CA GLU A 4 -38.52 8.56 -0.63
C GLU A 4 -37.37 9.54 -0.83
N THR A 5 -37.68 10.83 -1.00
CA THR A 5 -36.69 11.90 -1.08
C THR A 5 -35.83 11.96 0.18
N THR A 6 -36.46 11.84 1.36
CA THR A 6 -35.74 11.86 2.64
C THR A 6 -34.79 10.67 2.77
N ILE A 7 -35.22 9.48 2.35
CA ILE A 7 -34.36 8.28 2.35
C ILE A 7 -33.16 8.47 1.42
N LEU A 8 -33.37 9.00 0.20
CA LEU A 8 -32.28 9.25 -0.75
C LEU A 8 -31.26 10.26 -0.21
N ILE A 9 -31.71 11.34 0.43
CA ILE A 9 -30.83 12.32 1.05
C ILE A 9 -29.99 11.66 2.14
N VAL A 10 -30.62 10.93 3.06
CA VAL A 10 -29.91 10.27 4.16
C VAL A 10 -28.89 9.27 3.62
N LEU A 11 -29.27 8.46 2.63
CA LEU A 11 -28.39 7.45 2.04
C LEU A 11 -27.20 8.09 1.30
N SER A 12 -27.42 9.17 0.55
CA SER A 12 -26.37 9.95 -0.11
C SER A 12 -25.35 10.47 0.92
N ARG A 13 -25.81 11.04 2.04
CA ARG A 13 -24.91 11.50 3.12
C ARG A 13 -24.10 10.40 3.76
N VAL A 14 -24.69 9.22 3.96
CA VAL A 14 -23.96 8.06 4.48
C VAL A 14 -22.85 7.63 3.52
N VAL A 15 -23.13 7.60 2.21
CA VAL A 15 -22.15 7.23 1.18
C VAL A 15 -21.03 8.27 1.07
N GLU A 16 -21.35 9.56 1.12
CA GLU A 16 -20.35 10.65 1.17
C GLU A 16 -19.41 10.47 2.37
N PHE A 17 -19.96 10.20 3.56
CA PHE A 17 -19.18 9.99 4.78
C PHE A 17 -18.25 8.77 4.66
N LEU A 18 -18.74 7.66 4.10
CA LEU A 18 -17.90 6.51 3.78
C LEU A 18 -16.81 6.87 2.76
N GLY A 19 -17.10 7.75 1.82
CA GLY A 19 -16.12 8.29 0.87
C GLY A 19 -15.01 9.08 1.54
N ILE A 20 -15.33 9.93 2.52
CA ILE A 20 -14.35 10.66 3.33
C ILE A 20 -13.46 9.69 4.10
N ILE A 21 -14.05 8.73 4.83
CA ILE A 21 -13.30 7.70 5.57
C ILE A 21 -12.37 6.94 4.62
N THR A 22 -12.86 6.54 3.45
CA THR A 22 -12.08 5.80 2.47
C THR A 22 -10.94 6.64 1.91
N THR A 23 -11.15 7.92 1.64
CA THR A 23 -10.10 8.84 1.18
C THR A 23 -8.98 8.95 2.21
N ILE A 24 -9.35 9.13 3.49
CA ILE A 24 -8.40 9.17 4.62
C ILE A 24 -7.65 7.83 4.73
N PHE A 25 -8.37 6.71 4.67
CA PHE A 25 -7.78 5.38 4.70
C PHE A 25 -6.77 5.18 3.57
N LEU A 26 -7.10 5.57 2.33
CA LEU A 26 -6.22 5.44 1.18
C LEU A 26 -4.93 6.26 1.34
N MET A 27 -5.02 7.47 1.90
CA MET A 27 -3.87 8.31 2.21
C MET A 27 -2.94 7.65 3.24
N PHE A 28 -3.47 7.23 4.40
CA PHE A 28 -2.65 6.62 5.45
C PHE A 28 -2.07 5.26 5.07
N ARG A 29 -2.71 4.53 4.16
CA ARG A 29 -2.19 3.27 3.61
C ARG A 29 -1.14 3.47 2.52
N GLY A 30 -0.88 4.70 2.07
CA GLY A 30 0.11 4.97 1.02
C GLY A 30 -0.31 4.47 -0.36
N TYR A 31 -1.61 4.52 -0.67
CA TYR A 31 -2.07 4.26 -2.04
C TYR A 31 -1.73 5.43 -2.97
N LYS A 32 -1.55 5.16 -4.27
CA LYS A 32 -1.23 6.19 -5.26
C LYS A 32 -2.24 7.33 -5.20
N LEU A 33 -1.73 8.56 -5.27
CA LEU A 33 -2.53 9.79 -5.18
C LEU A 33 -3.70 9.83 -6.16
N LYS A 34 -3.57 9.23 -7.35
CA LYS A 34 -4.69 9.16 -8.32
C LYS A 34 -5.95 8.50 -7.74
N TYR A 35 -5.82 7.48 -6.88
CA TYR A 35 -6.98 6.83 -6.27
C TYR A 35 -7.56 7.67 -5.13
N VAL A 36 -6.69 8.34 -4.38
CA VAL A 36 -7.09 9.30 -3.33
C VAL A 36 -7.87 10.46 -3.97
N TYR A 37 -7.34 11.07 -5.03
CA TYR A 37 -8.00 12.17 -5.74
C TYR A 37 -9.28 11.74 -6.45
N LEU A 38 -9.34 10.50 -6.95
CA LEU A 38 -10.54 10.01 -7.61
C LEU A 38 -11.69 9.84 -6.60
N VAL A 39 -11.45 9.22 -5.44
CA VAL A 39 -12.48 9.09 -4.39
C VAL A 39 -12.79 10.45 -3.77
N GLY A 40 -11.76 11.19 -3.32
CA GLY A 40 -11.94 12.49 -2.68
C GLY A 40 -12.58 13.52 -3.61
N GLY A 41 -12.21 13.52 -4.89
CA GLY A 41 -12.78 14.40 -5.90
C GLY A 41 -14.26 14.14 -6.13
N VAL A 42 -14.68 12.86 -6.22
CA VAL A 42 -16.10 12.51 -6.36
C VAL A 42 -16.89 12.89 -5.11
N VAL A 43 -16.34 12.70 -3.91
CA VAL A 43 -16.97 13.15 -2.66
C VAL A 43 -17.14 14.68 -2.63
N VAL A 44 -16.12 15.44 -3.02
CA VAL A 44 -16.22 16.91 -3.08
C VAL A 44 -17.27 17.36 -4.10
N LEU A 45 -17.27 16.75 -5.29
CA LEU A 45 -18.29 17.02 -6.31
C LEU A 45 -19.70 16.68 -5.82
N SER A 46 -19.84 15.61 -5.04
CA SER A 46 -21.10 15.17 -4.45
C SER A 46 -21.65 16.12 -3.39
N LEU A 47 -20.77 16.70 -2.56
CA LEU A 47 -21.15 17.75 -1.62
C LEU A 47 -21.61 19.03 -2.34
N ILE A 48 -20.92 19.41 -3.44
CA ILE A 48 -21.28 20.58 -4.25
C ILE A 48 -22.59 20.33 -5.01
N SER A 49 -22.76 19.16 -5.62
CA SER A 49 -23.99 18.80 -6.36
C SER A 49 -25.19 18.78 -5.43
N SER A 50 -25.04 18.24 -4.22
CA SER A 50 -26.08 18.20 -3.21
C SER A 50 -26.51 19.59 -2.72
N THR A 51 -25.55 20.52 -2.57
CA THR A 51 -25.86 21.90 -2.15
C THR A 51 -26.51 22.71 -3.29
N ALA A 52 -26.00 22.57 -4.52
CA ALA A 52 -26.61 23.19 -5.70
C ALA A 52 -28.00 22.63 -6.01
N GLY A 53 -28.21 21.32 -5.81
CA GLY A 53 -29.49 20.66 -6.02
C GLY A 53 -30.61 21.23 -5.16
N LEU A 54 -30.32 21.73 -3.95
CA LEU A 54 -31.32 22.39 -3.10
C LEU A 54 -31.91 23.65 -3.75
N LEU A 55 -31.17 24.29 -4.67
CA LEU A 55 -31.64 25.43 -5.45
C LEU A 55 -32.51 24.98 -6.63
N ALA A 56 -32.21 23.82 -7.23
CA ALA A 56 -32.93 23.22 -8.35
C ALA A 56 -33.99 22.20 -7.87
N ARG A 57 -34.92 22.65 -7.02
CA ARG A 57 -35.91 21.81 -6.30
C ARG A 57 -36.61 20.76 -7.16
N GLU A 58 -36.95 21.08 -8.41
CA GLU A 58 -37.68 20.20 -9.32
C GLU A 58 -36.84 19.00 -9.81
N TYR A 59 -35.51 19.12 -9.82
CA TYR A 59 -34.59 18.09 -10.29
C TYR A 59 -33.81 17.41 -9.15
N PHE A 60 -34.07 17.82 -7.90
CA PHE A 60 -33.27 17.39 -6.76
C PHE A 60 -33.23 15.87 -6.58
N GLU A 61 -34.34 15.17 -6.80
CA GLU A 61 -34.40 13.71 -6.68
C GLU A 61 -33.50 13.00 -7.69
N TYR A 62 -33.50 13.46 -8.94
CA TYR A 62 -32.64 12.91 -9.99
C TYR A 62 -31.17 13.21 -9.74
N ILE A 63 -30.87 14.43 -9.26
CA ILE A 63 -29.52 14.83 -8.87
C ILE A 63 -29.02 13.95 -7.72
N ALA A 64 -29.82 13.80 -6.66
CA ALA A 64 -29.46 12.99 -5.49
C ALA A 64 -29.26 11.51 -5.84
N LEU A 65 -30.11 10.94 -6.70
CA LEU A 65 -29.97 9.56 -7.16
C LEU A 65 -28.71 9.36 -8.02
N ALA A 66 -28.47 10.27 -8.98
CA ALA A 66 -27.30 10.21 -9.83
C ALA A 66 -26.01 10.34 -9.02
N ASP A 67 -26.01 11.25 -8.05
CA ASP A 67 -24.90 11.50 -7.14
C ASP A 67 -24.59 10.30 -6.23
N LEU A 68 -25.65 9.69 -5.67
CA LEU A 68 -25.54 8.46 -4.89
C LEU A 68 -24.92 7.33 -5.71
N LEU A 69 -25.43 7.08 -6.92
CA LEU A 69 -24.96 6.00 -7.78
C LEU A 69 -23.52 6.22 -8.25
N LEU A 70 -23.18 7.44 -8.64
CA LEU A 70 -21.83 7.81 -9.06
C LEU A 70 -20.84 7.63 -7.91
N THR A 71 -21.15 8.17 -6.74
CA THR A 71 -20.28 8.12 -5.57
C THR A 71 -20.12 6.69 -5.08
N ALA A 72 -21.22 5.92 -4.94
CA ALA A 72 -21.16 4.53 -4.53
C ALA A 72 -20.41 3.65 -5.56
N GLY A 73 -20.63 3.88 -6.85
CA GLY A 73 -19.98 3.15 -7.93
C GLY A 73 -18.47 3.39 -7.97
N VAL A 74 -18.05 4.66 -7.85
CA VAL A 74 -16.64 5.03 -7.79
C VAL A 74 -15.98 4.48 -6.53
N LEU A 75 -16.60 4.69 -5.37
CA LEU A 75 -16.10 4.22 -4.08
C LEU A 75 -15.91 2.69 -4.10
N GLY A 76 -16.96 1.96 -4.48
CA GLY A 76 -16.92 0.50 -4.59
C GLY A 76 -15.88 0.03 -5.60
N GLY A 77 -15.81 0.66 -6.77
CA GLY A 77 -14.85 0.32 -7.82
C GLY A 77 -13.40 0.49 -7.35
N VAL A 78 -13.07 1.60 -6.69
CA VAL A 78 -11.73 1.84 -6.14
C VAL A 78 -11.43 0.84 -5.04
N VAL A 79 -12.30 0.67 -4.05
CA VAL A 79 -12.09 -0.25 -2.93
C VAL A 79 -11.86 -1.68 -3.41
N LEU A 80 -12.68 -2.16 -4.36
CA LEU A 80 -12.51 -3.49 -4.95
C LEU A 80 -11.19 -3.60 -5.72
N TYR A 81 -10.83 -2.58 -6.51
CA TYR A 81 -9.60 -2.59 -7.28
C TYR A 81 -8.35 -2.63 -6.38
N VAL A 82 -8.27 -1.75 -5.38
CA VAL A 82 -7.11 -1.66 -4.48
C VAL A 82 -6.97 -2.88 -3.59
N SER A 83 -8.09 -3.51 -3.22
CA SER A 83 -8.10 -4.76 -2.44
C SER A 83 -7.63 -5.95 -3.27
N LYS A 84 -8.03 -6.03 -4.54
CA LYS A 84 -7.59 -7.10 -5.46
C LYS A 84 -6.17 -6.91 -6.01
N ASN A 85 -5.70 -5.67 -6.11
CA ASN A 85 -4.43 -5.34 -6.76
C ASN A 85 -3.55 -4.40 -5.89
N PRO A 86 -3.22 -4.76 -4.64
CA PRO A 86 -2.49 -3.89 -3.73
C PRO A 86 -1.11 -3.49 -4.28
N GLU A 87 -0.45 -4.40 -4.99
CA GLU A 87 0.87 -4.21 -5.63
C GLU A 87 0.86 -3.15 -6.73
N LYS A 88 -0.28 -2.97 -7.41
CA LYS A 88 -0.43 -1.97 -8.48
C LYS A 88 -0.95 -0.65 -7.95
N ALA A 89 -1.75 -0.73 -6.89
CA ALA A 89 -2.46 0.42 -6.33
C ALA A 89 -1.58 1.25 -5.39
N ARG A 90 -0.62 0.62 -4.70
CA ARG A 90 0.27 1.30 -3.76
C ARG A 90 1.35 2.14 -4.42
N ASP A 91 1.76 3.18 -3.71
CA ASP A 91 2.96 3.93 -4.04
C ASP A 91 4.14 3.36 -3.25
N PHE A 92 5.16 2.92 -3.99
CA PHE A 92 6.42 2.42 -3.43
C PHE A 92 7.56 3.41 -3.63
N THR A 93 7.25 4.65 -4.02
CA THR A 93 8.25 5.69 -4.21
C THR A 93 8.91 6.04 -2.87
N PRO A 94 10.24 5.93 -2.75
CA PRO A 94 10.93 6.35 -1.55
C PRO A 94 10.90 7.89 -1.43
N PRO A 95 10.82 8.44 -0.21
CA PRO A 95 10.98 9.88 0.03
C PRO A 95 12.35 10.43 -0.44
N GLU A 96 12.43 11.73 -0.75
CA GLU A 96 13.60 12.38 -1.42
C GLU A 96 14.95 12.31 -0.68
N LYS A 97 15.00 11.80 0.55
CA LYS A 97 16.25 11.60 1.31
C LYS A 97 16.25 10.26 2.06
N CYS A 98 15.51 9.28 1.54
CA CYS A 98 15.44 7.97 2.16
C CYS A 98 16.80 7.27 2.12
N ARG A 99 17.25 6.74 3.25
CA ARG A 99 18.50 5.98 3.36
C ARG A 99 18.19 4.53 3.64
N CYS A 100 18.94 3.64 3.02
CA CYS A 100 18.86 2.21 3.29
C CYS A 100 19.28 1.95 4.76
N PRO A 101 18.48 1.23 5.57
CA PRO A 101 18.82 0.92 6.96
C PRO A 101 20.14 0.17 7.12
N VAL A 102 20.50 -0.64 6.10
CA VAL A 102 21.67 -1.53 6.07
C VAL A 102 22.95 -0.77 5.70
N CYS A 103 23.02 -0.19 4.50
CA CYS A 103 24.23 0.47 4.01
C CYS A 103 24.30 1.98 4.30
N LYS A 104 23.21 2.60 4.81
CA LYS A 104 23.07 4.05 5.09
C LYS A 104 23.24 4.98 3.87
N ALA A 105 23.43 4.42 2.67
CA ALA A 105 23.44 5.16 1.41
C ALA A 105 22.05 5.73 1.12
N ILE A 106 22.03 6.87 0.40
CA ILE A 106 20.79 7.47 -0.10
C ILE A 106 20.27 6.57 -1.23
N ILE A 107 19.00 6.20 -1.14
CA ILE A 107 18.35 5.38 -2.16
C ILE A 107 18.04 6.28 -3.35
N ILE A 108 18.84 6.15 -4.39
CA ILE A 108 18.58 6.77 -5.69
C ILE A 108 17.78 5.73 -6.46
N LYS A 109 16.54 6.07 -6.84
CA LYS A 109 15.55 5.14 -7.42
C LYS A 109 16.16 4.13 -8.39
N GLU A 110 16.29 2.90 -7.94
CA GLU A 110 16.82 1.80 -8.75
C GLU A 110 15.88 0.59 -8.78
N ASP A 111 16.14 -0.24 -9.76
CA ASP A 111 15.26 -1.25 -10.31
C ASP A 111 14.96 -2.44 -9.39
N GLU A 112 15.63 -2.50 -8.24
CA GLU A 112 15.61 -3.62 -7.27
C GLU A 112 15.18 -3.19 -5.87
N LEU A 113 14.56 -2.00 -5.76
CA LEU A 113 14.04 -1.44 -4.53
C LEU A 113 13.13 -2.44 -3.80
N CYS A 114 13.32 -2.53 -2.48
CA CYS A 114 12.47 -3.31 -1.59
C CYS A 114 11.87 -2.41 -0.50
N THR A 115 10.67 -2.76 -0.02
CA THR A 115 9.98 -2.00 1.03
C THR A 115 9.46 -2.93 2.12
N MET A 116 9.65 -2.54 3.38
CA MET A 116 9.17 -3.28 4.54
C MET A 116 8.46 -2.35 5.50
N LYS A 117 7.25 -2.71 5.91
CA LYS A 117 6.50 -2.00 6.93
C LYS A 117 6.65 -2.66 8.29
N ILE A 118 7.28 -1.95 9.22
CA ILE A 118 7.41 -2.36 10.62
C ILE A 118 6.53 -1.43 11.45
N GLY A 119 5.48 -1.98 12.07
CA GLY A 119 4.49 -1.20 12.80
C GLY A 119 3.80 -0.14 11.92
N SER A 120 4.11 1.13 12.17
CA SER A 120 3.57 2.29 11.43
C SER A 120 4.54 2.85 10.39
N TYR A 121 5.80 2.41 10.38
CA TYR A 121 6.85 2.98 9.55
C TYR A 121 7.17 2.07 8.35
N THR A 122 7.37 2.69 7.19
CA THR A 122 7.84 2.02 5.97
C THR A 122 9.33 2.27 5.80
N TYR A 123 10.11 1.20 5.78
CA TYR A 123 11.52 1.16 5.50
C TYR A 123 11.75 0.78 4.04
N TYR A 124 12.73 1.40 3.43
CA TYR A 124 13.12 1.15 2.04
C TYR A 124 14.54 0.59 2.03
N PHE A 125 14.76 -0.41 1.18
CA PHE A 125 16.05 -1.04 0.98
C PHE A 125 16.43 -0.90 -0.48
N ASP A 126 17.70 -0.59 -0.70
CA ASP A 126 18.26 -0.33 -2.02
C ASP A 126 18.14 -1.55 -2.95
N SER A 127 18.32 -2.75 -2.39
CA SER A 127 18.30 -4.02 -3.12
C SER A 127 17.71 -5.16 -2.29
N CYS A 128 17.32 -6.24 -2.97
CA CYS A 128 16.91 -7.49 -2.32
C CYS A 128 18.04 -8.07 -1.47
N ASP A 129 19.29 -7.97 -1.94
CA ASP A 129 20.48 -8.37 -1.21
C ASP A 129 20.59 -7.73 0.19
N HIS A 130 20.42 -6.41 0.28
CA HIS A 130 20.44 -5.73 1.58
C HIS A 130 19.33 -6.21 2.50
N LEU A 131 18.13 -6.45 1.98
CA LEU A 131 17.02 -6.99 2.76
C LEU A 131 17.34 -8.39 3.29
N ILE A 132 17.92 -9.28 2.48
CA ILE A 132 18.26 -10.64 2.91
C ILE A 132 19.42 -10.63 3.91
N LYS A 133 20.43 -9.78 3.71
CA LYS A 133 21.53 -9.58 4.69
C LYS A 133 20.99 -9.13 6.03
N LEU A 134 20.06 -8.17 6.03
CA LEU A 134 19.36 -7.75 7.24
C LEU A 134 18.68 -8.94 7.92
N MET A 135 17.96 -9.78 7.17
CA MET A 135 17.25 -10.92 7.75
C MET A 135 18.18 -11.97 8.34
N LYS A 136 19.33 -12.22 7.70
CA LYS A 136 20.36 -13.15 8.18
C LYS A 136 21.05 -12.64 9.44
N GLU A 137 21.32 -11.34 9.52
CA GLU A 137 22.12 -10.71 10.58
C GLU A 137 21.31 -9.78 11.48
N ILE A 138 20.02 -10.06 11.69
CA ILE A 138 19.10 -9.14 12.38
C ILE A 138 19.58 -8.74 13.78
N ASP A 139 20.25 -9.63 14.51
CA ASP A 139 20.77 -9.34 15.86
C ASP A 139 21.76 -8.16 15.84
N PHE A 140 22.65 -8.11 14.85
CA PHE A 140 23.62 -7.02 14.67
C PHE A 140 22.93 -5.68 14.40
N PHE A 141 21.85 -5.69 13.62
CA PHE A 141 21.12 -4.47 13.27
C PHE A 141 20.23 -3.96 14.41
N LEU A 142 19.70 -4.86 15.24
CA LEU A 142 18.94 -4.51 16.45
C LEU A 142 19.85 -3.91 17.52
N GLU A 143 21.05 -4.47 17.73
CA GLU A 143 22.02 -3.94 18.69
C GLU A 143 22.51 -2.53 18.37
N ARG A 144 22.55 -2.18 17.07
CA ARG A 144 22.92 -0.84 16.60
C ARG A 144 21.75 0.14 16.51
N GLU A 145 20.57 -0.23 17.01
CA GLU A 145 19.32 0.55 16.94
C GLU A 145 18.98 1.04 15.51
N SER A 146 19.44 0.30 14.50
CA SER A 146 19.25 0.70 13.11
C SER A 146 17.83 0.46 12.60
N LEU A 147 17.07 -0.36 13.32
CA LEU A 147 15.68 -0.73 13.08
C LEU A 147 14.91 -0.79 14.41
N PRO A 148 13.66 -0.30 14.44
CA PRO A 148 12.82 -0.44 15.61
C PRO A 148 12.29 -1.87 15.73
N PHE A 149 12.02 -2.28 16.97
CA PHE A 149 11.20 -3.46 17.24
C PHE A 149 9.76 -3.22 16.79
N GLY A 150 9.12 -4.25 16.24
CA GLY A 150 7.73 -4.19 15.83
C GLY A 150 7.30 -5.34 14.93
N GLU A 151 5.99 -5.41 14.69
CA GLU A 151 5.41 -6.39 13.78
C GLU A 151 5.70 -6.01 12.32
N VAL A 152 6.24 -6.96 11.56
CA VAL A 152 6.41 -6.84 10.11
C VAL A 152 5.07 -7.11 9.45
N LYS A 153 4.38 -6.04 9.03
CA LYS A 153 3.04 -6.14 8.44
C LYS A 153 3.07 -6.47 6.97
N GLU A 154 3.96 -5.82 6.23
CA GLU A 154 3.94 -5.83 4.76
C GLU A 154 5.37 -5.77 4.23
N LEU A 155 5.71 -6.66 3.32
CA LEU A 155 7.04 -6.73 2.72
C LEU A 155 6.91 -6.95 1.22
N TYR A 156 7.35 -5.96 0.45
CA TYR A 156 7.29 -5.97 -1.01
C TYR A 156 8.67 -5.82 -1.61
N VAL A 157 8.91 -6.55 -2.69
CA VAL A 157 10.15 -6.51 -3.46
C VAL A 157 9.82 -6.32 -4.93
N LYS A 158 10.71 -5.65 -5.66
CA LYS A 158 10.60 -5.52 -7.11
C LYS A 158 11.30 -6.71 -7.76
N ALA A 159 10.54 -7.55 -8.47
CA ALA A 159 11.09 -8.72 -9.14
C ALA A 159 12.00 -8.30 -10.31
N LYS A 160 13.18 -8.90 -10.40
CA LYS A 160 14.22 -8.53 -11.36
C LYS A 160 13.83 -8.86 -12.81
N ASP A 161 13.13 -9.97 -13.02
CA ASP A 161 12.67 -10.44 -14.33
C ASP A 161 11.51 -9.63 -14.89
N THR A 162 10.50 -9.32 -14.07
CA THR A 162 9.28 -8.63 -14.54
C THR A 162 9.28 -7.14 -14.26
N LYS A 163 10.19 -6.65 -13.42
CA LYS A 163 10.21 -5.29 -12.86
C LYS A 163 8.92 -4.91 -12.13
N ARG A 164 8.13 -5.90 -11.69
CA ARG A 164 6.86 -5.70 -10.97
C ARG A 164 7.06 -5.84 -9.47
N TRP A 165 6.27 -5.08 -8.72
CA TRP A 165 6.17 -5.22 -7.28
C TRP A 165 5.41 -6.49 -6.92
N LYS A 166 5.97 -7.26 -5.99
CA LYS A 166 5.39 -8.49 -5.45
C LYS A 166 5.63 -8.57 -3.96
N LYS A 167 4.79 -9.29 -3.23
CA LYS A 167 5.14 -9.64 -1.84
C LYS A 167 6.36 -10.56 -1.86
N LEU A 168 7.21 -10.48 -0.83
CA LEU A 168 8.36 -11.39 -0.72
C LEU A 168 7.91 -12.87 -0.71
N GLU A 169 6.76 -13.15 -0.10
CA GLU A 169 6.19 -14.51 -0.02
C GLU A 169 5.76 -15.07 -1.39
N ASP A 170 5.55 -14.21 -2.38
CA ASP A 170 5.08 -14.56 -3.73
C ASP A 170 6.22 -14.57 -4.77
N VAL A 171 7.48 -14.47 -4.34
CA VAL A 171 8.66 -14.51 -5.22
C VAL A 171 9.66 -15.56 -4.78
N ASN A 172 10.56 -15.90 -5.71
CA ASN A 172 11.70 -16.75 -5.47
C ASN A 172 12.94 -15.87 -5.33
N VAL A 173 13.67 -15.97 -4.22
CA VAL A 173 14.97 -15.30 -4.10
C VAL A 173 16.07 -16.26 -4.50
N VAL A 174 17.00 -15.79 -5.31
CA VAL A 174 18.09 -16.57 -5.89
C VAL A 174 19.40 -15.85 -5.62
N GLU A 175 20.45 -16.61 -5.29
CA GLU A 175 21.80 -16.09 -5.12
C GLU A 175 22.59 -16.17 -6.44
N GLU A 176 23.12 -15.03 -6.89
CA GLU A 176 23.95 -14.91 -8.08
C GLU A 176 25.23 -14.15 -7.73
N GLY A 177 26.36 -14.86 -7.65
CA GLY A 177 27.66 -14.25 -7.38
C GLY A 177 27.75 -13.58 -6.00
N GLY A 178 27.09 -14.13 -4.98
CA GLY A 178 27.06 -13.57 -3.63
C GLY A 178 26.05 -12.44 -3.42
N VAL A 179 25.18 -12.18 -4.41
CA VAL A 179 24.13 -11.15 -4.34
C VAL A 179 22.77 -11.81 -4.49
N PHE A 180 21.81 -11.44 -3.64
CA PHE A 180 20.44 -11.96 -3.68
C PHE A 180 19.53 -11.13 -4.56
N TYR A 181 18.77 -11.80 -5.43
CA TYR A 181 17.79 -11.19 -6.33
C TYR A 181 16.44 -11.88 -6.21
N ALA A 182 15.35 -11.10 -6.31
CA ALA A 182 13.98 -11.61 -6.33
C ALA A 182 13.51 -11.86 -7.78
N TYR A 183 12.88 -13.00 -8.02
CA TYR A 183 12.33 -13.41 -9.31
C TYR A 183 10.91 -13.93 -9.17
N GLU A 184 10.01 -13.59 -10.11
CA GLU A 184 8.72 -14.29 -10.18
C GLU A 184 8.92 -15.74 -10.65
N LYS A 185 9.82 -15.95 -11.62
CA LYS A 185 10.18 -17.28 -12.11
C LYS A 185 11.67 -17.55 -11.92
N VAL A 186 11.99 -18.66 -11.26
CA VAL A 186 13.37 -19.07 -11.03
C VAL A 186 14.11 -19.19 -12.38
N PRO A 187 15.29 -18.54 -12.55
CA PRO A 187 16.11 -18.70 -13.74
C PRO A 187 16.55 -20.16 -13.93
N LYS A 188 16.70 -20.59 -15.18
CA LYS A 188 17.14 -21.97 -15.48
C LYS A 188 18.50 -22.26 -14.84
N GLY A 189 18.60 -23.39 -14.14
CA GLY A 189 19.85 -23.84 -13.51
C GLY A 189 20.20 -23.09 -12.22
N LYS A 190 19.25 -22.34 -11.64
CA LYS A 190 19.39 -21.70 -10.34
C LYS A 190 18.44 -22.32 -9.33
N GLU A 191 18.84 -22.33 -8.08
CA GLU A 191 18.02 -22.77 -6.96
C GLU A 191 17.56 -21.57 -6.14
N ALA A 192 16.30 -21.62 -5.71
CA ALA A 192 15.73 -20.61 -4.83
C ALA A 192 16.09 -20.90 -3.38
N ILE A 193 16.39 -19.86 -2.60
CA ILE A 193 16.62 -19.99 -1.17
C ILE A 193 15.30 -20.25 -0.41
N ALA A 194 15.39 -21.01 0.68
CA ALA A 194 14.27 -21.26 1.59
C ALA A 194 13.94 -20.02 2.43
N LEU A 195 13.21 -19.06 1.85
CA LEU A 195 12.85 -17.79 2.50
C LEU A 195 11.94 -17.96 3.71
N LYS A 196 11.10 -19.01 3.74
CA LYS A 196 10.04 -19.14 4.74
C LYS A 196 10.59 -19.23 6.16
N GLU A 197 11.62 -20.04 6.38
CA GLU A 197 12.26 -20.20 7.69
C GLU A 197 13.02 -18.94 8.09
N LEU A 198 13.80 -18.37 7.16
CA LEU A 198 14.52 -17.11 7.36
C LEU A 198 13.56 -15.99 7.78
N PHE A 199 12.45 -15.85 7.06
CA PHE A 199 11.48 -14.78 7.28
C PHE A 199 10.70 -14.97 8.59
N ASN A 200 10.37 -16.20 8.96
CA ASN A 200 9.73 -16.50 10.24
C ASN A 200 10.64 -16.17 11.43
N ASN A 201 11.90 -16.61 11.38
CA ASN A 201 12.89 -16.29 12.41
C ASN A 201 13.09 -14.77 12.52
N PHE A 202 13.18 -14.07 11.38
CA PHE A 202 13.26 -12.63 11.33
C PHE A 202 12.07 -11.92 12.00
N LYS A 203 10.83 -12.32 11.68
CA LYS A 203 9.61 -11.78 12.30
C LYS A 203 9.59 -12.00 13.81
N GLU A 204 10.01 -13.18 14.25
CA GLU A 204 10.06 -13.52 15.67
C GLU A 204 11.07 -12.65 16.42
N LYS A 205 12.28 -12.46 15.88
CA LYS A 205 13.31 -11.64 16.50
C LYS A 205 12.94 -10.16 16.56
N LEU A 206 12.32 -9.61 15.51
CA LEU A 206 11.85 -8.23 15.48
C LEU A 206 10.68 -7.93 16.41
N SER A 207 9.85 -8.93 16.69
CA SER A 207 8.69 -8.78 17.59
C SER A 207 9.04 -8.96 19.06
N ARG A 208 10.11 -9.69 19.38
CA ARG A 208 10.62 -9.84 20.75
C ARG A 208 11.34 -8.57 21.19
N ARG A 209 10.65 -7.73 21.96
CA ARG A 209 11.27 -6.63 22.71
C ARG A 209 12.23 -7.25 23.73
N LYS A 210 13.54 -6.92 23.67
CA LYS A 210 14.42 -7.13 24.84
C LYS A 210 13.78 -6.36 26.00
N THR A 211 13.27 -7.11 26.97
CA THR A 211 12.68 -6.59 28.22
C THR A 211 13.79 -6.15 29.15
#